data_AF-A0A3M1EL79-F1
#
_entry.id   AF-A0A3M1EL79-F1
#
_cell.length_a   1.000
_cell.length_b   1.000
_cell.length_c   1.000
_cell.angle_alpha   90.00
_cell.angle_beta   90.00
_cell.angle_gamma   90.00
#
_symmetry.space_group_name_H-M   'P 1'
#
loop_
_entity.id
_entity.type
_entity.pdbx_description
1 polymer ?
#
loop_
_entity_poly.entity_id
_entity_poly.type
_entity_poly.pdbx_seq_one_letter_code
_entity_poly.pdbx_strand_id
1 'polypeptide(L)'
;MGNRKTRRKTRSRDAPAEPEEPRRKAGWISPRTGIIVIAVVTLLNAANVFYGFSKSTNLTTTVGFTFLAIVTPLLAAGLVYFIRRKLAG
;
A
#
# COMPACT_ATOMS: atom_id res chain seq x y z
N MET A 1 -5.15 -57.73 43.15
CA MET A 1 -4.20 -56.74 42.57
C MET A 1 -4.87 -56.05 41.40
N GLY A 2 -5.12 -54.75 41.30
CA GLY A 2 -4.99 -53.60 42.20
C GLY A 2 -5.53 -52.39 41.44
N ASN A 3 -6.57 -51.75 41.98
CA ASN A 3 -6.86 -50.31 41.89
C ASN A 3 -6.95 -49.62 40.52
N ARG A 4 -8.11 -49.73 39.85
CA ARG A 4 -8.58 -48.67 38.95
C ARG A 4 -9.25 -47.56 39.78
N LYS A 5 -8.44 -46.86 40.57
CA LYS A 5 -8.83 -45.63 41.28
C LYS A 5 -9.16 -44.57 40.25
N THR A 6 -10.42 -44.16 40.27
CA THR A 6 -10.87 -42.77 40.05
C THR A 6 -9.73 -41.76 40.17
N ARG A 7 -9.30 -41.19 39.04
CA ARG A 7 -8.58 -39.92 39.05
C ARG A 7 -9.13 -39.01 37.97
N ARG A 8 -10.31 -38.48 38.27
CA ARG A 8 -10.84 -37.22 37.74
C ARG A 8 -9.83 -36.12 38.09
N LYS A 9 -8.93 -35.78 37.15
CA LYS A 9 -8.22 -34.48 37.17
C LYS A 9 -9.11 -33.49 36.42
N THR A 10 -9.77 -32.64 37.18
CA THR A 10 -9.36 -31.23 37.39
C THR A 10 -9.50 -30.43 36.11
N ARG A 11 -10.66 -29.79 36.04
CA ARG A 11 -11.07 -28.70 35.15
C ARG A 11 -10.11 -27.52 35.26
N SER A 12 -9.96 -26.76 34.16
CA SER A 12 -9.60 -25.32 34.13
C SER A 12 -8.19 -24.99 34.66
N ARG A 13 -7.23 -24.58 33.83
CA ARG A 13 -7.08 -23.26 33.19
C ARG A 13 -5.87 -23.39 32.26
N ASP A 14 -5.66 -22.43 31.37
CA ASP A 14 -4.56 -22.39 30.38
C ASP A 14 -4.94 -23.00 29.02
N ALA A 15 -6.05 -22.55 28.45
CA ALA A 15 -6.01 -22.36 27.01
C ALA A 15 -4.97 -21.24 26.78
N PRO A 16 -3.82 -21.52 26.13
CA PRO A 16 -2.90 -20.45 25.76
C PRO A 16 -3.75 -19.45 24.98
N ALA A 17 -3.74 -18.18 25.39
CA ALA A 17 -4.47 -17.11 24.73
C ALA A 17 -4.38 -17.37 23.24
N GLU A 18 -5.52 -17.73 22.62
CA GLU A 18 -5.58 -17.94 21.17
C GLU A 18 -4.90 -16.69 20.61
N PRO A 19 -3.70 -16.84 19.99
CA PRO A 19 -2.88 -15.70 19.66
C PRO A 19 -3.76 -14.90 18.73
N GLU A 20 -4.28 -13.78 19.24
CA GLU A 20 -5.34 -13.00 18.63
C GLU A 20 -5.07 -13.02 17.14
N GLU A 21 -5.82 -13.86 16.41
CA GLU A 21 -5.60 -14.03 14.97
C GLU A 21 -5.52 -12.61 14.44
N PRO A 22 -4.43 -12.20 13.77
CA PRO A 22 -4.15 -10.79 13.52
C PRO A 22 -5.34 -10.15 12.79
N ARG A 23 -6.28 -9.63 13.57
CA ARG A 23 -7.31 -8.67 13.24
C ARG A 23 -6.47 -7.43 13.00
N ARG A 24 -5.96 -7.18 11.81
CA ARG A 24 -6.61 -7.33 10.52
C ARG A 24 -5.56 -7.83 9.53
N LYS A 25 -5.95 -8.73 8.64
CA LYS A 25 -5.54 -8.59 7.24
C LYS A 25 -5.92 -7.16 6.85
N ALA A 26 -5.02 -6.21 7.08
CA ALA A 26 -5.10 -4.89 6.47
C ALA A 26 -5.36 -5.21 5.01
N GLY A 27 -6.48 -4.77 4.44
CA GLY A 27 -6.85 -5.13 3.08
C GLY A 27 -5.71 -4.68 2.18
N TRP A 28 -4.81 -5.61 1.83
CA TRP A 28 -3.69 -5.32 0.96
C TRP A 28 -4.34 -5.03 -0.39
N ILE A 29 -4.38 -3.73 -0.72
CA ILE A 29 -4.81 -3.27 -2.04
C ILE A 29 -4.05 -4.10 -3.04
N SER A 30 -4.80 -4.76 -3.94
CA SER A 30 -4.15 -5.63 -4.91
C SER A 30 -3.10 -4.81 -5.66
N PRO A 31 -1.93 -5.37 -5.96
CA PRO A 31 -0.85 -4.60 -6.58
C PRO A 31 -1.26 -3.98 -7.92
N ARG A 32 -2.17 -4.63 -8.64
CA ARG A 32 -2.83 -4.10 -9.84
C ARG A 32 -3.66 -2.86 -9.52
N THR A 33 -4.47 -2.89 -8.47
CA THR A 33 -5.22 -1.71 -7.99
C THR A 33 -4.26 -0.57 -7.62
N GLY A 34 -3.12 -0.87 -6.99
CA GLY A 34 -2.09 0.12 -6.68
C GLY A 34 -1.53 0.82 -7.93
N ILE A 35 -1.20 0.05 -8.98
CA ILE A 35 -0.72 0.60 -10.26
C ILE A 35 -1.78 1.47 -10.94
N ILE A 36 -3.05 1.03 -10.94
CA ILE A 36 -4.16 1.80 -11.52
C ILE A 36 -4.34 3.13 -10.79
N VAL A 37 -4.32 3.12 -9.45
CA VAL A 37 -4.41 4.34 -8.64
C VAL A 37 -3.27 5.29 -8.96
N ILE A 38 -2.03 4.79 -9.02
CA ILE A 38 -0.86 5.62 -9.39
C ILE A 38 -1.06 6.22 -10.78
N ALA A 39 -1.46 5.42 -11.78
CA ALA A 39 -1.68 5.89 -13.14
C ALA A 39 -2.75 7.00 -13.21
N VAL A 40 -3.88 6.82 -12.51
CA VAL A 40 -4.96 7.84 -12.45
C VAL A 40 -4.47 9.11 -11.78
N VAL A 41 -3.76 9.01 -10.67
CA VAL A 41 -3.20 10.17 -9.95
C VAL A 41 -2.17 10.91 -10.84
N THR A 42 -1.31 10.17 -11.53
CA THR A 42 -0.33 10.76 -12.46
C THR A 42 -1.03 11.49 -13.61
N LEU A 43 -2.10 10.92 -14.18
CA LEU A 43 -2.87 11.56 -15.25
C LEU A 43 -3.55 12.86 -14.79
N LEU A 44 -4.18 12.85 -13.61
CA LEU A 44 -4.80 14.03 -13.03
C LEU A 44 -3.78 15.12 -12.73
N ASN A 45 -2.61 14.74 -12.19
CA ASN A 45 -1.53 15.68 -11.95
C ASN A 45 -1.03 16.32 -13.26
N ALA A 46 -0.83 15.51 -14.31
CA ALA A 46 -0.44 16.01 -15.63
C ALA A 46 -1.45 17.01 -16.20
N ALA A 47 -2.77 16.74 -16.05
CA ALA A 47 -3.81 17.67 -16.47
C ALA A 47 -3.74 19.01 -15.69
N ASN A 48 -3.51 18.95 -14.38
CA ASN A 48 -3.36 20.16 -13.55
C ASN A 48 -2.11 20.97 -13.92
N VAL A 49 -0.99 20.29 -14.18
CA VAL A 49 0.26 20.92 -14.63
C VAL A 49 0.06 21.58 -15.99
N PHE A 50 -0.60 20.90 -16.93
CA PHE A 50 -0.91 21.45 -18.25
C PHE A 50 -1.84 22.67 -18.17
N TYR A 51 -2.88 22.58 -17.34
CA TYR A 51 -3.79 23.71 -17.10
C TYR A 51 -3.04 24.90 -16.51
N GLY A 52 -2.24 24.69 -15.46
CA GLY A 52 -1.42 25.72 -14.83
C GLY A 52 -0.40 26.35 -15.78
N PHE A 53 0.25 25.53 -16.61
CA PHE A 53 1.16 25.99 -17.65
C PHE A 53 0.46 26.87 -18.68
N SER A 54 -0.74 26.47 -19.16
CA SER A 54 -1.51 27.22 -20.16
C SER A 54 -2.00 28.59 -19.67
N LYS A 55 -2.12 28.77 -18.35
CA LYS A 55 -2.54 30.01 -17.71
C LYS A 55 -1.37 30.83 -17.16
N SER A 56 -0.15 30.30 -17.22
CA SER A 56 1.03 30.96 -16.67
C SER A 56 1.57 32.01 -17.64
N THR A 57 1.71 33.25 -17.15
CA THR A 57 2.39 34.36 -17.86
C THR A 57 3.78 34.64 -17.31
N ASN A 58 4.16 34.01 -16.19
CA ASN A 58 5.42 34.24 -15.50
C ASN A 58 6.39 33.08 -15.74
N LEU A 59 7.58 33.40 -16.24
CA LEU A 59 8.63 32.45 -16.59
C LEU A 59 8.98 31.49 -15.43
N THR A 60 9.04 31.99 -14.20
CA THR A 60 9.37 31.18 -13.02
C THR A 60 8.32 30.10 -12.79
N THR A 61 7.03 30.43 -12.95
CA THR A 61 5.94 29.45 -12.85
C THR A 61 5.96 28.45 -14.01
N THR A 62 6.23 28.90 -15.23
CA THR A 62 6.38 28.03 -16.40
C THR A 62 7.50 27.00 -16.19
N VAL A 63 8.67 27.43 -15.73
CA VAL A 63 9.81 26.55 -15.42
C VAL A 63 9.43 25.56 -14.30
N GLY A 64 8.72 26.02 -13.27
CA GLY A 64 8.22 25.17 -12.20
C GLY A 64 7.30 24.05 -12.70
N PHE A 65 6.34 24.38 -13.58
CA PHE A 65 5.45 23.39 -14.20
C PHE A 65 6.20 22.41 -15.10
N THR A 66 7.16 22.89 -15.89
CA THR A 66 8.01 22.03 -16.73
C THR A 66 8.83 21.05 -15.89
N PHE A 67 9.40 21.51 -14.77
CA PHE A 67 10.12 20.64 -13.85
C PHE A 67 9.20 19.58 -13.24
N LEU A 68 8.00 19.97 -12.78
CA LEU A 68 7.00 19.04 -12.25
C LEU A 68 6.61 17.98 -13.30
N ALA A 69 6.40 18.40 -14.56
CA ALA A 69 6.05 17.52 -15.66
C ALA A 69 7.11 16.44 -15.94
N ILE A 70 8.38 16.68 -15.59
CA ILE A 70 9.48 15.71 -15.76
C ILE A 70 9.64 14.83 -14.51
N VAL A 71 9.61 15.43 -13.32
CA VAL A 71 9.86 14.71 -12.07
C VAL A 71 8.73 13.76 -11.71
N THR A 72 7.47 14.17 -11.88
CA THR A 72 6.30 13.35 -11.55
C THR A 72 6.27 12.00 -12.28
N PRO A 73 6.47 11.91 -13.61
CA PRO A 73 6.49 10.61 -14.30
C PRO A 73 7.71 9.76 -13.92
N LEU A 74 8.87 10.36 -13.63
CA LEU A 74 10.05 9.61 -13.16
C LEU A 74 9.78 8.93 -11.81
N LEU A 75 9.18 9.65 -10.86
CA LEU A 75 8.79 9.10 -9.56
C LEU A 75 7.71 8.03 -9.70
N ALA A 76 6.70 8.26 -10.54
CA ALA A 76 5.64 7.29 -10.80
C ALA A 76 6.20 6.00 -11.42
N ALA A 77 7.10 6.10 -12.39
CA ALA A 77 7.76 4.95 -13.01
C ALA A 77 8.62 4.17 -12.01
N GLY A 78 9.39 4.87 -11.17
CA GLY A 78 10.18 4.26 -10.10
C GLY A 78 9.29 3.52 -9.08
N LEU A 79 8.15 4.10 -8.70
CA LEU A 79 7.20 3.48 -7.80
C LEU A 79 6.55 2.24 -8.43
N VAL A 80 6.15 2.29 -9.70
CA VAL A 80 5.61 1.14 -10.43
C VAL A 80 6.65 0.03 -10.55
N TYR A 81 7.91 0.36 -10.83
CA TYR A 81 9.01 -0.62 -10.85
C TYR A 81 9.19 -1.29 -9.49
N PHE A 82 9.17 -0.51 -8.40
CA PHE A 82 9.29 -1.03 -7.04
C PHE A 82 8.12 -1.95 -6.67
N ILE A 83 6.89 -1.59 -7.05
CA ILE A 83 5.71 -2.44 -6.83
C ILE A 83 5.85 -3.74 -7.61
N ARG A 84 6.19 -3.70 -8.90
CA ARG A 84 6.42 -4.92 -9.70
C ARG A 84 7.50 -5.81 -9.10
N ARG A 85 8.60 -5.23 -8.61
CA ARG A 85 9.69 -5.94 -7.95
C ARG A 85 9.22 -6.71 -6.70
N LYS A 86 8.21 -6.21 -5.97
CA LYS A 86 7.65 -6.90 -4.79
C LYS A 86 6.68 -8.05 -5.12
N LEU A 87 6.35 -8.29 -6.39
CA LEU A 87 5.39 -9.32 -6.81
C LEU A 87 6.01 -10.50 -7.54
N ALA A 88 7.25 -10.33 -8.01
CA ALA A 88 7.96 -11.34 -8.78
C ALA A 88 8.78 -12.30 -7.90
N GLY A 89 8.70 -12.17 -6.58
CA GLY A 89 9.25 -13.10 -5.59
C GLY A 89 8.14 -13.63 -4.69
#